data_AF-A0A9P6MM37-F1
#
_entry.id   AF-A0A9P6MM37-F1
#
_cell.length_a   1.000
_cell.length_b   1.000
_cell.length_c   1.000
_cell.angle_alpha   90.00
_cell.angle_beta   90.00
_cell.angle_gamma   90.00
#
_symmetry.space_group_name_H-M   'P 1'
#
loop_
_entity.id
_entity.type
_entity.pdbx_description
1 polymer ?
#
loop_
_entity_poly.entity_id
_entity_poly.type
_entity_poly.pdbx_seq_one_letter_code
_entity_poly.pdbx_strand_id
1 'polypeptide(L)'
;IEGMVDNILDTLLPKSTDVNRRHAEFIVIHLRRGDIVTKCKNGQSEQECLVQIEEIAERVDKIEKKRRINALHAAKGNNTNVVLERLPVLVATNEKRESELKKLEKLGWILLDHGDKKFDSKGIEIPSKTVKLGTMSSLGEFYPPMLDAVILTRGDYLIGMANSRMSQLATQRGAAWYGHSTMLM
;
A
#
# COMPACT_ATOMS: atom_id res chain seq x y z
N ILE A 1 13.20 -0.81 13.88
CA ILE A 1 12.43 -0.57 12.63
C ILE A 1 11.46 -1.72 12.38
N GLU A 2 11.92 -2.96 12.23
CA GLU A 2 11.03 -4.13 11.99
C GLU A 2 9.86 -4.24 13.00
N GLY A 3 10.13 -4.20 14.31
CA GLY A 3 9.04 -4.27 15.30
C GLY A 3 8.06 -3.09 15.23
N MET A 4 8.49 -1.92 14.75
CA MET A 4 7.58 -0.78 14.53
C MET A 4 6.71 -1.00 13.28
N VAL A 5 7.30 -1.54 12.22
CA VAL A 5 6.58 -1.91 11.01
C VAL A 5 5.52 -2.96 11.32
N ASP A 6 5.88 -3.99 12.07
CA ASP A 6 4.92 -5.01 12.49
C ASP A 6 3.77 -4.40 13.31
N ASN A 7 4.03 -3.47 14.23
CA ASN A 7 2.99 -2.78 14.99
C ASN A 7 2.07 -1.90 14.10
N ILE A 8 2.65 -1.24 13.09
CA ILE A 8 1.89 -0.47 12.10
C ILE A 8 0.97 -1.42 11.31
N LEU A 9 1.50 -2.54 10.84
CA LEU A 9 0.71 -3.55 10.11
C LEU A 9 -0.37 -4.16 11.00
N ASP A 10 -0.09 -4.46 12.26
CA ASP A 10 -1.07 -4.96 13.24
C ASP A 10 -2.21 -3.96 13.50
N THR A 11 -1.94 -2.66 13.35
CA THR A 11 -2.94 -1.60 13.51
C THR A 11 -3.81 -1.42 12.27
N LEU A 12 -3.22 -1.58 11.08
CA LEU A 12 -3.88 -1.27 9.81
C LEU A 12 -4.55 -2.46 9.15
N LEU A 13 -4.03 -3.68 9.35
CA LEU A 13 -4.50 -4.88 8.70
C LEU A 13 -5.45 -5.68 9.60
N PRO A 14 -6.41 -6.43 9.01
CA PRO A 14 -7.17 -7.41 9.76
C PRO A 14 -6.23 -8.49 10.32
N LYS A 15 -6.65 -9.12 11.42
CA LYS A 15 -5.92 -10.25 12.00
C LYS A 15 -5.86 -11.40 11.00
N SER A 16 -4.69 -12.03 10.91
CA SER A 16 -4.51 -13.24 10.11
C SER A 16 -5.42 -14.37 10.60
N THR A 17 -6.02 -15.11 9.67
CA THR A 17 -6.69 -16.39 9.95
C THR A 17 -5.71 -17.57 9.89
N ASP A 18 -4.53 -17.39 9.29
CA ASP A 18 -3.45 -18.36 9.28
C ASP A 18 -2.57 -18.18 10.53
N VAL A 19 -2.54 -19.22 11.37
CA VAL A 19 -1.76 -19.26 12.63
C VAL A 19 -0.25 -19.15 12.41
N ASN A 20 0.23 -19.42 11.19
CA ASN A 20 1.65 -19.32 10.85
C ASN A 20 2.04 -17.92 10.37
N ARG A 21 1.06 -17.03 10.18
CA ARG A 21 1.28 -15.67 9.68
C ARG A 21 0.90 -14.65 10.73
N ARG A 22 1.79 -13.68 10.95
CA ARG A 22 1.53 -12.56 11.86
C ARG A 22 0.42 -11.64 11.33
N HIS A 23 0.44 -11.35 10.03
CA HIS A 23 -0.54 -10.48 9.38
C HIS A 23 -1.26 -11.21 8.25
N ALA A 24 -2.49 -10.78 7.97
CA ALA A 24 -3.25 -11.25 6.81
C ALA A 24 -2.47 -10.99 5.52
N GLU A 25 -2.73 -11.79 4.48
CA GLU A 25 -2.21 -11.51 3.13
C GLU A 25 -2.67 -10.10 2.70
N PHE A 26 -1.81 -9.33 2.06
CA PHE A 26 -2.15 -7.96 1.65
C PHE A 26 -1.41 -7.50 0.40
N ILE A 27 -1.98 -6.49 -0.26
CA ILE A 27 -1.36 -5.78 -1.38
C ILE A 27 -0.77 -4.49 -0.84
N VAL A 28 0.46 -4.17 -1.23
CA VAL A 28 1.08 -2.88 -0.93
C VAL A 28 1.42 -2.15 -2.23
N ILE A 29 1.07 -0.87 -2.27
CA ILE A 29 1.26 0.00 -3.43
C ILE A 29 2.21 1.12 -3.03
N HIS A 30 3.26 1.34 -3.83
CA HIS A 30 4.02 2.58 -3.77
C HIS A 30 3.54 3.53 -4.87
N LEU A 31 2.70 4.48 -4.50
CA LEU A 31 2.17 5.50 -5.40
C LEU A 31 3.08 6.73 -5.39
N ARG A 32 4.04 6.80 -6.32
CA ARG A 32 4.94 7.96 -6.43
C ARG A 32 4.28 9.08 -7.24
N ARG A 33 4.04 10.21 -6.58
CA ARG A 33 3.56 11.48 -7.16
C ARG A 33 4.58 12.56 -6.80
N GLY A 34 4.16 13.68 -6.21
CA GLY A 34 5.04 14.75 -5.73
C GLY A 34 5.99 15.27 -6.80
N ASP A 35 7.28 15.36 -6.50
CA ASP A 35 8.32 15.89 -7.41
C ASP A 35 8.50 15.08 -8.70
N ILE A 36 7.91 13.89 -8.84
CA ILE A 36 8.13 13.05 -10.02
C ILE A 36 7.58 13.70 -11.30
N VAL A 37 6.62 14.62 -11.17
CA VAL A 37 6.11 15.43 -12.28
C VAL A 37 7.20 16.29 -12.92
N THR A 38 8.25 16.64 -12.17
CA THR A 38 9.40 17.39 -12.71
C THR A 38 10.30 16.52 -13.59
N LYS A 39 10.10 15.20 -13.59
CA LYS A 39 10.83 14.23 -14.42
C LYS A 39 10.08 13.85 -15.70
N CYS A 40 8.92 14.46 -15.95
CA CYS A 40 8.17 14.28 -17.18
C CYS A 40 8.92 14.90 -18.36
N LYS A 41 8.73 14.35 -19.57
CA LYS A 41 9.34 14.91 -20.79
C LYS A 41 8.69 16.27 -21.10
N ASN A 42 9.46 17.19 -21.68
CA ASN A 42 8.92 18.47 -22.13
C ASN A 42 7.75 18.24 -23.11
N GLY A 43 6.61 18.88 -22.84
CA GLY A 43 5.39 18.75 -23.64
C GLY A 43 4.51 17.53 -23.31
N GLN A 44 4.95 16.62 -22.44
CA GLN A 44 4.15 15.49 -21.96
C GLN A 44 3.19 15.96 -20.87
N SER A 45 1.93 15.53 -20.94
CA SER A 45 0.98 15.83 -19.86
C SER A 45 1.31 15.03 -18.59
N GLU A 46 0.93 15.55 -17.41
CA GLU A 46 1.10 14.81 -16.16
C GLU A 46 0.37 13.45 -16.20
N GLN A 47 -0.79 13.41 -16.84
CA GLN A 47 -1.60 12.19 -16.97
C GLN A 47 -0.89 11.12 -17.80
N GLU A 48 -0.16 11.51 -18.84
CA GLU A 48 0.66 10.61 -19.66
C GLU A 48 1.96 10.19 -18.96
N CYS A 49 2.45 11.01 -18.05
CA CYS A 49 3.71 10.78 -17.35
C CYS A 49 3.55 9.91 -16.11
N LEU A 50 2.40 9.99 -15.45
CA LEU A 50 2.11 9.27 -14.22
C LEU A 50 1.20 8.08 -14.48
N VAL A 51 1.51 6.95 -13.83
CA VAL A 51 0.59 5.80 -13.78
C VAL A 51 -0.67 6.21 -13.03
N GLN A 52 -1.83 6.10 -13.67
CA GLN A 52 -3.10 6.52 -13.08
C GLN A 52 -3.59 5.54 -12.00
N ILE A 53 -4.31 6.03 -10.99
CA ILE A 53 -4.83 5.19 -9.89
C ILE A 53 -5.77 4.11 -10.44
N GLU A 54 -6.52 4.45 -11.48
CA GLU A 54 -7.43 3.56 -12.20
C GLU A 54 -6.67 2.38 -12.83
N GLU A 55 -5.50 2.63 -13.43
CA GLU A 55 -4.65 1.56 -13.98
C GLU A 55 -4.10 0.64 -12.88
N ILE A 56 -3.73 1.21 -11.73
CA ILE A 56 -3.28 0.44 -10.56
C ILE A 56 -4.43 -0.43 -10.03
N ALA A 57 -5.65 0.11 -9.99
CA ALA A 57 -6.84 -0.65 -9.57
C ALA A 57 -7.11 -1.86 -10.48
N GLU A 58 -6.92 -1.72 -11.79
CA GLU A 58 -7.00 -2.87 -12.70
C GLU A 58 -5.93 -3.94 -12.40
N ARG A 59 -4.74 -3.55 -11.93
CA ARG A 59 -3.71 -4.52 -11.52
C ARG A 59 -4.09 -5.22 -10.23
N VAL A 60 -4.64 -4.51 -9.26
CA VAL A 60 -5.22 -5.09 -8.03
C VAL A 60 -6.29 -6.13 -8.40
N ASP A 61 -7.21 -5.79 -9.30
CA ASP A 61 -8.26 -6.72 -9.73
C ASP A 61 -7.71 -7.96 -10.44
N LYS A 62 -6.64 -7.82 -11.22
CA LYS A 62 -5.95 -8.97 -11.85
C LYS A 62 -5.31 -9.88 -10.81
N ILE A 63 -4.70 -9.32 -9.75
CA ILE A 63 -4.15 -10.10 -8.62
C ILE A 63 -5.28 -10.88 -7.95
N GLU A 64 -6.37 -10.22 -7.58
CA GLU A 64 -7.51 -10.86 -6.92
C GLU A 64 -8.16 -11.95 -7.77
N LYS A 65 -8.33 -11.70 -9.07
CA LYS A 65 -8.86 -12.68 -10.01
C LYS A 65 -7.97 -13.92 -10.06
N LYS A 66 -6.64 -13.74 -10.12
CA LYS A 66 -5.68 -14.86 -10.11
C LYS A 66 -5.75 -15.65 -8.81
N ARG A 67 -5.80 -14.97 -7.65
CA ARG A 67 -5.98 -15.62 -6.33
C ARG A 67 -7.25 -16.46 -6.28
N ARG A 68 -8.37 -15.91 -6.75
CA ARG A 68 -9.66 -16.61 -6.79
C ARG A 68 -9.61 -17.86 -7.67
N ILE A 69 -9.03 -17.75 -8.86
CA ILE A 69 -8.85 -18.89 -9.76
C ILE A 69 -8.03 -19.98 -9.08
N ASN A 70 -6.88 -19.63 -8.49
CA ASN A 70 -6.01 -20.59 -7.81
C ASN A 70 -6.72 -21.32 -6.66
N ALA A 71 -7.46 -20.58 -5.82
CA ALA A 71 -8.17 -21.18 -4.70
C ALA A 71 -9.32 -22.10 -5.16
N LEU A 72 -10.04 -21.73 -6.22
CA LEU A 72 -11.06 -22.60 -6.83
C LEU A 72 -10.44 -23.88 -7.39
N HIS A 73 -9.26 -23.80 -8.02
CA HIS A 73 -8.54 -24.98 -8.49
C HIS A 73 -8.11 -25.89 -7.32
N ALA A 74 -7.63 -25.32 -6.22
CA ALA A 74 -7.27 -26.08 -5.02
C ALA A 74 -8.49 -26.76 -4.36
N ALA A 75 -9.65 -26.11 -4.38
CA ALA A 75 -10.88 -26.62 -3.76
C ALA A 75 -11.67 -27.63 -4.60
N LYS A 76 -11.43 -27.71 -5.92
CA LYS A 76 -12.08 -28.71 -6.80
C LYS A 76 -11.85 -30.16 -6.36
N GLY A 77 -10.88 -30.43 -5.48
CA GLY A 77 -10.70 -31.75 -4.85
C GLY A 77 -11.54 -32.00 -3.59
N ASN A 78 -12.05 -30.96 -2.92
CA ASN A 78 -12.60 -31.05 -1.56
C ASN A 78 -14.07 -30.65 -1.42
N ASN A 79 -14.77 -30.33 -2.52
CA ASN A 79 -16.20 -29.98 -2.54
C ASN A 79 -16.62 -28.87 -1.55
N THR A 80 -15.72 -27.92 -1.29
CA THR A 80 -15.95 -26.78 -0.39
C THR A 80 -16.27 -25.51 -1.17
N ASN A 81 -17.25 -24.74 -0.70
CA ASN A 81 -17.51 -23.39 -1.21
C ASN A 81 -16.40 -22.44 -0.72
N VAL A 82 -15.53 -22.00 -1.63
CA VAL A 82 -14.46 -21.05 -1.30
C VAL A 82 -15.00 -19.63 -1.41
N VAL A 83 -15.16 -18.96 -0.27
CA VAL A 83 -15.36 -17.51 -0.22
C VAL A 83 -14.00 -16.87 0.07
N LEU A 84 -13.48 -16.10 -0.89
CA LEU A 84 -12.28 -15.30 -0.71
C LEU A 84 -12.66 -13.85 -0.49
N GLU A 85 -12.33 -13.36 0.71
CA GLU A 85 -12.34 -11.94 1.01
C GLU A 85 -11.30 -11.22 0.14
N ARG A 86 -11.59 -9.96 -0.20
CA ARG A 86 -10.63 -9.10 -0.88
C ARG A 86 -9.46 -8.80 0.04
N LEU A 87 -8.26 -8.75 -0.53
CA LEU A 87 -7.09 -8.36 0.22
C LEU A 87 -7.21 -6.89 0.65
N PRO A 88 -6.78 -6.56 1.87
CA PRO A 88 -6.51 -5.18 2.22
C PRO A 88 -5.40 -4.63 1.30
N VAL A 89 -5.55 -3.36 0.92
CA VAL A 89 -4.60 -2.66 0.06
C VAL A 89 -4.02 -1.49 0.83
N LEU A 90 -2.72 -1.54 1.11
CA LEU A 90 -1.98 -0.45 1.75
C LEU A 90 -1.30 0.43 0.68
N VAL A 91 -1.32 1.75 0.88
CA VAL A 91 -0.74 2.71 -0.08
C VAL A 91 0.27 3.62 0.64
N ALA A 92 1.54 3.48 0.27
CA ALA A 92 2.58 4.49 0.55
C ALA A 92 2.58 5.53 -0.57
N THR A 93 2.46 6.81 -0.23
CA THR A 93 2.44 7.89 -1.22
C THR A 93 2.94 9.21 -0.65
N ASN A 94 3.52 10.03 -1.51
CA ASN A 94 3.83 11.43 -1.24
C ASN A 94 2.82 12.41 -1.87
N GLU A 95 1.66 11.91 -2.33
CA GLU A 95 0.57 12.71 -2.86
C GLU A 95 -0.09 13.57 -1.78
N LYS A 96 -0.40 14.82 -2.12
CA LYS A 96 -1.05 15.80 -1.22
C LYS A 96 -2.38 16.31 -1.77
N ARG A 97 -2.66 16.08 -3.06
CA ARG A 97 -3.88 16.54 -3.72
C ARG A 97 -5.08 15.73 -3.26
N GLU A 98 -6.06 16.43 -2.70
CA GLU A 98 -7.27 15.81 -2.15
C GLU A 98 -8.07 15.04 -3.20
N SER A 99 -8.06 15.48 -4.46
CA SER A 99 -8.74 14.80 -5.56
C SER A 99 -8.19 13.38 -5.80
N GLU A 100 -6.86 13.20 -5.74
CA GLU A 100 -6.21 11.89 -5.89
C GLU A 100 -6.41 11.04 -4.63
N LEU A 101 -6.26 11.62 -3.44
CA LEU A 101 -6.48 10.89 -2.18
C LEU A 101 -7.93 10.39 -2.04
N LYS A 102 -8.92 11.16 -2.50
CA LYS A 102 -10.33 10.73 -2.56
C LYS A 102 -10.56 9.53 -3.47
N LYS A 103 -9.74 9.32 -4.50
CA LYS A 103 -9.84 8.11 -5.33
C LYS A 103 -9.42 6.88 -4.54
N LEU A 104 -8.33 6.96 -3.77
CA LEU A 104 -7.88 5.88 -2.89
C LEU A 104 -8.94 5.52 -1.85
N GLU A 105 -9.56 6.55 -1.24
CA GLU A 105 -10.66 6.37 -0.27
C GLU A 105 -11.87 5.65 -0.91
N LYS A 106 -12.29 6.07 -2.11
CA LYS A 106 -13.40 5.42 -2.83
C LYS A 106 -13.13 3.95 -3.16
N LEU A 107 -11.86 3.58 -3.35
CA LEU A 107 -11.44 2.20 -3.59
C LEU A 107 -11.35 1.38 -2.30
N GLY A 108 -11.53 2.00 -1.13
CA GLY A 108 -11.38 1.36 0.17
C GLY A 108 -9.93 1.03 0.51
N TRP A 109 -8.96 1.69 -0.13
CA TRP A 109 -7.54 1.47 0.13
C TRP A 109 -7.08 2.26 1.35
N ILE A 110 -6.18 1.65 2.12
CA ILE A 110 -5.68 2.18 3.38
C ILE A 110 -4.42 2.99 3.09
N LEU A 111 -4.49 4.29 3.38
CA LEU A 111 -3.35 5.19 3.25
C LEU A 111 -2.39 5.01 4.44
N LEU A 112 -1.09 4.89 4.15
CA LEU A 112 -0.03 5.00 5.17
C LEU A 112 0.16 6.48 5.54
N ASP A 113 -0.64 6.94 6.50
CA ASP A 113 -0.70 8.34 6.88
C ASP A 113 0.23 8.63 8.06
N HIS A 114 1.46 9.03 7.73
CA HIS A 114 2.50 9.40 8.69
C HIS A 114 2.25 10.70 9.45
N GLY A 115 1.17 11.41 9.14
CA GLY A 115 0.79 12.65 9.79
C GLY A 115 0.31 12.45 11.23
N ASP A 116 0.22 13.57 11.93
CA ASP A 116 -0.24 13.61 13.31
C ASP A 116 -1.76 13.71 13.42
N LYS A 117 -2.28 13.25 14.55
CA LYS A 117 -3.64 13.58 14.98
C LYS A 117 -3.75 15.09 15.13
N LYS A 118 -4.85 15.65 14.63
CA LYS A 118 -5.12 17.08 14.75
C LYS A 118 -6.08 17.30 15.90
N PHE A 119 -5.91 18.40 16.62
CA PHE A 119 -6.79 18.81 17.72
C PHE A 119 -7.31 20.21 17.45
N ASP A 120 -8.54 20.49 17.87
CA ASP A 120 -9.13 21.83 17.78
C ASP A 120 -8.56 22.78 18.85
N SER A 121 -9.02 24.04 18.86
CA SER A 121 -8.58 25.04 19.84
C SER A 121 -8.94 24.70 21.29
N LYS A 122 -9.76 23.69 21.53
CA LYS A 122 -10.16 23.19 22.85
C LYS A 122 -9.45 21.88 23.22
N GLY A 123 -8.54 21.40 22.38
CA GLY A 123 -7.79 20.16 22.61
C GLY A 123 -8.59 18.88 22.29
N ILE A 124 -9.69 18.98 21.54
CA ILE A 124 -10.49 17.81 21.13
C ILE A 124 -9.94 17.28 19.80
N GLU A 125 -9.72 15.96 19.72
CA GLU A 125 -9.23 15.31 18.50
C GLU A 125 -10.22 15.51 17.35
N ILE A 126 -9.73 16.07 16.24
CA ILE A 126 -10.48 16.22 15.01
C ILE A 126 -10.48 14.86 14.31
N PRO A 127 -11.65 14.25 14.05
CA PRO A 127 -11.73 12.95 13.42
C PRO A 127 -10.99 12.92 12.07
N SER A 128 -10.07 11.98 11.94
CA SER A 128 -9.36 11.72 10.69
C SER A 128 -10.07 10.61 9.92
N LYS A 129 -10.07 10.72 8.58
CA LYS A 129 -10.55 9.65 7.69
C LYS A 129 -9.60 8.45 7.63
N THR A 130 -8.33 8.69 7.94
CA THR A 130 -7.24 7.72 7.91
C THR A 130 -6.68 7.55 9.31
N VAL A 131 -6.13 6.37 9.59
CA VAL A 131 -5.39 6.13 10.83
C VAL A 131 -4.10 6.94 10.78
N LYS A 132 -3.99 7.92 11.69
CA LYS A 132 -2.80 8.77 11.82
C LYS A 132 -1.71 8.05 12.60
N LEU A 133 -0.57 7.79 11.96
CA LEU A 133 0.54 7.05 12.56
C LEU A 133 1.39 7.93 13.49
N GLY A 134 1.37 9.26 13.34
CA GLY A 134 2.11 10.20 14.18
C GLY A 134 3.63 10.02 14.15
N THR A 135 4.15 9.32 13.14
CA THR A 135 5.58 8.99 13.04
C THR A 135 6.44 10.20 12.71
N MET A 136 5.86 11.22 12.05
CA MET A 136 6.59 12.46 11.77
C MET A 136 6.94 13.21 13.05
N SER A 137 5.98 13.46 13.95
CA SER A 137 6.26 14.18 15.21
C SER A 137 7.08 13.35 16.18
N SER A 138 6.83 12.03 16.27
CA SER A 138 7.45 11.17 17.27
C SER A 138 8.88 10.73 16.90
N LEU A 139 9.17 10.53 15.62
CA LEU A 139 10.45 9.98 15.17
C LEU A 139 11.24 10.95 14.27
N GLY A 140 10.62 12.03 13.79
CA GLY A 140 11.21 13.00 12.89
C GLY A 140 10.94 12.74 11.40
N GLU A 141 11.26 13.73 10.57
CA GLU A 141 10.88 13.76 9.15
C GLU A 141 11.51 12.66 8.28
N PHE A 142 12.64 12.10 8.71
CA PHE A 142 13.36 11.05 7.98
C PHE A 142 12.80 9.63 8.22
N TYR A 143 12.05 9.42 9.28
CA TYR A 143 11.56 8.09 9.63
C TYR A 143 10.43 7.58 8.74
N PRO A 144 9.41 8.38 8.35
CA PRO A 144 8.37 7.94 7.42
C PRO A 144 8.89 7.22 6.17
N PRO A 145 9.81 7.79 5.35
CA PRO A 145 10.31 7.09 4.18
C PRO A 145 11.13 5.82 4.54
N MET A 146 11.76 5.76 5.72
CA MET A 146 12.44 4.54 6.17
C MET A 146 11.45 3.43 6.53
N LEU A 147 10.35 3.78 7.21
CA LEU A 147 9.27 2.85 7.54
C LEU A 147 8.58 2.35 6.27
N ASP A 148 8.22 3.25 5.35
CA ASP A 148 7.65 2.90 4.05
C ASP A 148 8.56 1.95 3.28
N ALA A 149 9.88 2.20 3.26
CA ALA A 149 10.81 1.33 2.54
C ALA A 149 10.80 -0.11 3.04
N VAL A 150 10.55 -0.32 4.33
CA VAL A 150 10.43 -1.66 4.92
C VAL A 150 9.02 -2.21 4.70
N ILE A 151 7.97 -1.44 4.97
CA ILE A 151 6.55 -1.85 4.77
C ILE A 151 6.31 -2.32 3.33
N LEU A 152 6.84 -1.59 2.35
CA LEU A 152 6.72 -1.94 0.93
C LEU A 152 7.27 -3.34 0.62
N THR A 153 8.31 -3.80 1.32
CA THR A 153 8.86 -5.15 1.10
C THR A 153 8.00 -6.26 1.73
N ARG A 154 7.13 -5.92 2.70
CA ARG A 154 6.34 -6.90 3.47
C ARG A 154 5.03 -7.30 2.79
N GLY A 155 4.55 -6.57 1.78
CA GLY A 155 3.32 -6.93 1.08
C GLY A 155 3.50 -8.16 0.21
N ASP A 156 2.59 -9.13 0.31
CA ASP A 156 2.57 -10.37 -0.48
C ASP A 156 2.51 -10.07 -1.99
N TYR A 157 1.82 -8.97 -2.33
CA TYR A 157 1.86 -8.37 -3.65
C TYR A 157 2.32 -6.92 -3.55
N LEU A 158 3.31 -6.56 -4.34
CA LEU A 158 3.83 -5.20 -4.41
C LEU A 158 3.60 -4.62 -5.80
N ILE A 159 2.92 -3.47 -5.87
CA ILE A 159 2.81 -2.65 -7.09
C ILE A 159 3.59 -1.36 -6.89
N GLY A 160 4.70 -1.21 -7.62
CA GLY A 160 5.57 -0.03 -7.53
C GLY A 160 5.66 0.74 -8.84
N MET A 161 6.09 1.99 -8.79
CA MET A 161 6.36 2.80 -10.00
C MET A 161 7.77 2.57 -10.52
N ALA A 162 7.93 2.28 -11.82
CA ALA A 162 9.19 1.97 -12.48
C ALA A 162 10.19 3.14 -12.41
N ASN A 163 9.72 4.38 -12.34
CA ASN A 163 10.54 5.59 -12.25
C ASN A 163 10.96 5.97 -10.81
N SER A 164 10.62 5.15 -9.82
CA SER A 164 10.94 5.38 -8.41
C SER A 164 11.99 4.39 -7.90
N ARG A 165 13.16 4.89 -7.47
CA ARG A 165 14.23 4.05 -6.90
C ARG A 165 13.77 3.26 -5.67
N MET A 166 12.91 3.85 -4.85
CA MET A 166 12.32 3.18 -3.70
C MET A 166 11.45 1.99 -4.12
N SER A 167 10.63 2.14 -5.17
CA SER A 167 9.86 1.01 -5.74
C SER A 167 10.77 -0.07 -6.29
N GLN A 168 11.80 0.30 -7.04
CA GLN A 168 12.74 -0.67 -7.63
C GLN A 168 13.44 -1.48 -6.54
N LEU A 169 13.91 -0.82 -5.48
CA LEU A 169 14.54 -1.51 -4.36
C LEU A 169 13.54 -2.39 -3.59
N ALA A 170 12.34 -1.89 -3.34
CA ALA A 170 11.34 -2.64 -2.61
C ALA A 170 10.85 -3.88 -3.38
N THR A 171 10.69 -3.78 -4.71
CA THR A 171 10.30 -4.92 -5.57
C THR A 171 11.39 -5.99 -5.60
N GLN A 172 12.66 -5.60 -5.73
CA GLN A 172 13.78 -6.54 -5.66
C GLN A 172 13.89 -7.22 -4.30
N ARG A 173 13.78 -6.45 -3.20
CA ARG A 173 13.87 -6.98 -1.83
C ARG A 173 12.68 -7.87 -1.49
N GLY A 174 11.45 -7.44 -1.82
CA GLY A 174 10.23 -8.23 -1.58
C GLY A 174 10.30 -9.59 -2.27
N ALA A 175 10.74 -9.62 -3.53
CA ALA A 175 10.93 -10.87 -4.26
C ALA A 175 12.07 -11.72 -3.70
N ALA A 176 13.25 -11.13 -3.46
CA ALA A 176 14.44 -11.88 -3.06
C ALA A 176 14.40 -12.39 -1.60
N TRP A 177 13.85 -11.60 -0.68
CA TRP A 177 13.86 -11.92 0.75
C TRP A 177 12.64 -12.73 1.19
N TYR A 178 11.50 -12.53 0.55
CA TYR A 178 10.24 -13.13 0.98
C TYR A 178 9.53 -13.94 -0.10
N GLY A 179 10.04 -13.97 -1.34
CA GLY A 179 9.36 -14.65 -2.46
C GLY A 179 8.04 -14.00 -2.86
N HIS A 180 7.83 -12.72 -2.52
CA HIS A 180 6.60 -11.99 -2.81
C HIS A 180 6.42 -11.71 -4.30
N SER A 181 5.16 -11.54 -4.72
CA SER A 181 4.81 -11.23 -6.11
C SER A 181 4.90 -9.73 -6.35
N THR A 182 5.97 -9.28 -7.00
CA THR A 182 6.23 -7.85 -7.20
C THR A 182 6.09 -7.44 -8.67
N MET A 183 5.66 -6.20 -8.92
CA MET A 183 5.61 -5.61 -10.26
C MET A 183 5.95 -4.12 -10.24
N LEU A 184 6.56 -3.66 -11.34
CA LEU A 184 6.77 -2.25 -11.63
C LEU A 184 5.85 -1.83 -12.78
N MET A 185 5.21 -0.67 -12.62
CA MET A 185 4.38 -0.01 -13.63
C MET A 185 5.11 1.21 -14.18
#